data_AF-A0A935J9D5-F1
#
_entry.id   AF-A0A935J9D5-F1
#
_cell.length_a   1.000
_cell.length_b   1.000
_cell.length_c   1.000
_cell.angle_alpha   90.00
_cell.angle_beta   90.00
_cell.angle_gamma   90.00
#
_symmetry.space_group_name_H-M   'P 1'
#
loop_
_entity.id
_entity.type
_entity.pdbx_description
1 polymer ?
#
loop_
_entity_poly.entity_id
_entity_poly.type
_entity_poly.pdbx_seq_one_letter_code
_entity_poly.pdbx_strand_id
1 'polypeptide(L)'
;MFTKADIEKYFLAKKKCSFVFLILGIVAILASVIFFAFIKTNWYKGFAVPLFIIGIIQGVVGYQVYKTADEYRKDNVFAYDLNPAKLESQEMARMQKVKKRLTILLIAEASFFVTAVVLLLVYKK
;
A
#
# COMPACT_ATOMS: atom_id res chain seq x y z
N MET A 1 12.81 20.70 -19.21
CA MET A 1 12.96 19.47 -20.02
C MET A 1 12.80 18.29 -19.10
N PHE A 2 11.91 17.34 -19.41
CA PHE A 2 11.80 16.08 -18.67
C PHE A 2 13.07 15.27 -18.92
N THR A 3 13.77 14.86 -17.86
CA THR A 3 15.05 14.14 -17.98
C THR A 3 14.97 12.75 -17.36
N LYS A 4 15.89 11.84 -17.73
CA LYS A 4 15.97 10.50 -17.11
C LYS A 4 16.13 10.57 -15.59
N ALA A 5 16.81 11.59 -15.09
CA ALA A 5 16.96 11.83 -13.66
C ALA A 5 15.61 12.08 -12.95
N ASP A 6 14.65 12.72 -13.63
CA ASP A 6 13.30 12.94 -13.10
C ASP A 6 12.51 11.63 -13.00
N ILE A 7 12.67 10.74 -14.00
CA ILE A 7 12.08 9.39 -13.98
C ILE A 7 12.64 8.59 -12.79
N GLU A 8 13.95 8.57 -12.62
CA GLU A 8 14.59 7.85 -11.51
C GLU A 8 14.19 8.40 -10.14
N LYS A 9 14.13 9.72 -10.00
CA LYS A 9 13.70 10.39 -8.76
C LYS A 9 12.26 10.03 -8.41
N TYR A 10 11.37 9.98 -9.41
CA TYR A 10 9.99 9.54 -9.22
C TYR A 10 9.89 8.09 -8.73
N PHE A 11 10.62 7.16 -9.37
CA PHE A 11 10.61 5.76 -8.95
C PHE A 11 11.25 5.53 -7.58
N LEU A 12 12.29 6.29 -7.24
CA LEU A 12 12.88 6.30 -5.90
C LEU A 12 11.89 6.78 -4.84
N ALA A 13 11.18 7.88 -5.11
CA ALA A 13 10.13 8.37 -4.21
C ALA A 13 9.01 7.33 -4.04
N LYS A 14 8.58 6.70 -5.13
CA LYS A 14 7.57 5.64 -5.12
C LYS A 14 8.01 4.43 -4.28
N LYS A 15 9.29 4.04 -4.37
CA LYS A 15 9.89 2.96 -3.59
C LYS A 15 9.92 3.30 -2.09
N LYS A 16 10.28 4.54 -1.74
CA LYS A 16 10.23 5.03 -0.35
C LYS A 16 8.82 5.00 0.23
N CYS A 17 7.81 5.48 -0.51
CA CYS A 17 6.41 5.39 -0.07
C CYS A 17 5.98 3.93 0.14
N SER A 18 6.35 3.03 -0.77
CA SER A 18 6.08 1.60 -0.64
C SER A 18 6.67 0.99 0.64
N PHE A 19 7.87 1.42 1.00
CA PHE A 19 8.55 0.96 2.20
C PHE A 19 7.83 1.40 3.48
N VAL A 20 7.29 2.63 3.49
CA VAL A 20 6.45 3.13 4.60
C VAL A 20 5.19 2.28 4.77
N PHE A 21 4.50 1.95 3.68
CA PHE A 21 3.32 1.05 3.73
C PHE A 21 3.68 -0.33 4.26
N LEU A 22 4.84 -0.87 3.87
CA LEU A 22 5.31 -2.17 4.33
C LEU A 22 5.60 -2.15 5.85
N ILE A 23 6.28 -1.11 6.34
CA ILE A 23 6.52 -0.93 7.78
C ILE A 23 5.20 -0.81 8.55
N LEU A 24 4.26 0.01 8.07
CA LEU A 24 2.95 0.17 8.71
C LEU A 24 2.18 -1.16 8.77
N GLY A 25 2.23 -1.96 7.70
CA GLY A 25 1.63 -3.29 7.68
C GLY A 25 2.24 -4.24 8.72
N ILE A 26 3.57 -4.24 8.86
CA ILE A 26 4.26 -5.03 9.90
C ILE A 26 3.87 -4.56 11.30
N VAL A 27 3.85 -3.24 11.55
CA VAL A 27 3.47 -2.68 12.84
C VAL A 27 2.01 -3.04 13.18
N ALA A 28 1.10 -2.99 12.21
CA ALA A 28 -0.29 -3.40 12.40
C ALA A 28 -0.43 -4.89 12.75
N ILE A 29 0.34 -5.77 12.09
CA ILE A 29 0.39 -7.20 12.40
C ILE A 29 0.91 -7.42 13.83
N LEU A 30 2.03 -6.79 14.19
CA LEU A 30 2.61 -6.91 15.53
C LEU A 30 1.65 -6.40 16.61
N ALA A 31 1.01 -5.26 16.38
CA ALA A 31 -0.01 -4.72 17.29
C ALA A 31 -1.17 -5.71 17.45
N SER A 32 -1.65 -6.31 16.35
CA SER A 32 -2.69 -7.34 16.41
C SER A 32 -2.26 -8.56 17.22
N VAL A 33 -1.04 -9.06 17.04
CA VAL A 33 -0.53 -10.21 17.81
C VAL A 33 -0.43 -9.87 19.29
N ILE A 34 0.01 -8.67 19.63
CA ILE A 34 0.07 -8.19 21.02
C ILE A 34 -1.34 -8.14 21.63
N PHE A 35 -2.31 -7.58 20.90
CA PHE A 35 -3.72 -7.55 21.34
C PHE A 35 -4.30 -8.95 21.55
N PHE A 36 -3.92 -9.92 20.72
CA PHE A 36 -4.41 -11.30 20.83
C PHE A 36 -3.73 -12.09 21.96
N ALA A 37 -2.42 -11.90 22.18
CA ALA A 37 -1.62 -12.68 23.12
C ALA A 37 -1.63 -12.12 24.56
N PHE A 38 -1.58 -10.80 24.72
CA PHE A 38 -1.41 -10.17 26.04
C PHE A 38 -2.72 -9.63 26.64
N ILE A 39 -3.74 -9.35 25.82
CA ILE A 39 -4.99 -8.76 26.31
C ILE A 39 -6.11 -9.80 26.31
N LYS A 40 -6.35 -10.42 27.47
CA LYS A 40 -7.37 -11.48 27.66
C LYS A 40 -8.82 -10.97 27.67
N THR A 41 -9.05 -9.67 27.62
CA THR A 41 -10.40 -9.09 27.55
C THR A 41 -11.04 -9.33 26.18
N ASN A 42 -12.28 -9.82 26.18
CA ASN A 42 -13.00 -10.25 24.97
C ASN A 42 -13.12 -9.14 23.91
N TRP A 43 -13.03 -7.88 24.36
CA TRP A 43 -13.20 -6.67 23.55
C TRP A 43 -12.08 -6.44 22.53
N TYR A 44 -10.83 -6.77 22.89
CA TYR A 44 -9.67 -6.54 22.03
C TYR A 44 -9.53 -7.60 20.94
N LYS A 45 -10.13 -8.79 21.13
CA LYS A 45 -10.16 -9.85 20.11
C LYS A 45 -10.95 -9.44 18.87
N GLY A 46 -12.04 -8.68 19.04
CA GLY A 46 -12.83 -8.15 17.94
C GLY A 46 -12.10 -7.10 17.09
N PHE A 47 -11.20 -6.33 17.70
CA PHE A 47 -10.36 -5.33 17.01
C PHE A 47 -9.11 -5.94 16.36
N ALA A 48 -8.52 -6.97 16.98
CA ALA A 48 -7.32 -7.62 16.49
C ALA A 48 -7.52 -8.25 15.10
N VAL A 49 -8.63 -8.95 14.87
CA VAL A 49 -8.90 -9.62 13.58
C VAL A 49 -8.90 -8.66 12.37
N PRO A 50 -9.68 -7.57 12.35
CA PRO A 50 -9.64 -6.61 11.24
C PRO A 50 -8.30 -5.88 11.14
N LEU A 51 -7.63 -5.59 12.26
CA LEU A 51 -6.30 -4.98 12.25
C LEU A 51 -5.24 -5.88 11.61
N PHE A 52 -5.30 -7.19 11.90
CA PHE A 52 -4.44 -8.20 11.28
C PHE A 52 -4.65 -8.27 9.77
N ILE A 53 -5.92 -8.28 9.33
CA ILE A 53 -6.28 -8.31 7.91
C ILE A 53 -5.75 -7.07 7.18
N ILE A 54 -5.93 -5.88 7.76
CA ILE A 54 -5.37 -4.62 7.22
C ILE A 54 -3.84 -4.73 7.10
N GLY A 55 -3.17 -5.22 8.13
CA GLY A 55 -1.72 -5.37 8.13
C GLY A 55 -1.20 -6.32 7.04
N ILE A 56 -1.89 -7.44 6.80
CA ILE A 56 -1.56 -8.34 5.69
C ILE A 56 -1.76 -7.65 4.34
N ILE A 57 -2.88 -6.96 4.15
CA ILE A 57 -3.18 -6.25 2.89
C ILE A 57 -2.11 -5.20 2.61
N GLN A 58 -1.76 -4.36 3.60
CA GLN A 58 -0.71 -3.35 3.48
C GLN A 58 0.67 -3.99 3.18
N GLY A 59 0.99 -5.11 3.84
CA GLY A 59 2.24 -5.83 3.60
C GLY A 59 2.34 -6.37 2.16
N VAL A 60 1.28 -7.03 1.67
CA VAL A 60 1.24 -7.60 0.31
C VAL A 60 1.31 -6.49 -0.74
N VAL A 61 0.53 -5.42 -0.59
CA VAL A 61 0.54 -4.30 -1.53
C VAL A 61 1.86 -3.54 -1.49
N GLY A 62 2.41 -3.29 -0.30
CA GLY A 62 3.70 -2.64 -0.12
C GLY A 62 4.85 -3.44 -0.75
N TYR A 63 4.80 -4.77 -0.65
CA TYR A 63 5.76 -5.64 -1.32
C TYR A 63 5.60 -5.62 -2.85
N GLN A 64 4.35 -5.70 -3.34
CA GLN A 64 4.07 -5.72 -4.77
C GLN A 64 4.53 -4.41 -5.43
N VAL A 65 4.20 -3.26 -4.84
CA VAL A 65 4.61 -1.95 -5.35
C VAL A 65 6.14 -1.79 -5.31
N TYR A 66 6.80 -2.31 -4.27
CA TYR A 66 8.26 -2.28 -4.17
C TYR A 66 8.92 -3.08 -5.30
N LYS A 67 8.43 -4.29 -5.56
CA LYS A 67 8.95 -5.17 -6.62
C LYS A 67 8.74 -4.55 -8.01
N THR A 68 7.52 -4.08 -8.29
CA THR A 68 7.20 -3.56 -9.62
C THR A 68 7.80 -2.17 -9.87
N ALA A 69 8.17 -1.41 -8.84
CA ALA A 69 8.85 -0.12 -9.01
C ALA A 69 10.21 -0.24 -9.70
N ASP A 70 10.99 -1.29 -9.40
CA ASP A 70 12.29 -1.50 -10.04
C ASP A 70 12.16 -1.95 -11.50
N GLU A 71 11.16 -2.79 -11.80
CA GLU A 71 10.85 -3.27 -13.15
C GLU A 71 10.41 -2.11 -14.04
N TYR A 72 9.45 -1.31 -13.56
CA TYR A 72 8.96 -0.13 -14.28
C TYR A 72 9.99 0.98 -14.44
N ARG A 73 10.97 1.10 -13.53
CA ARG A 73 12.08 2.04 -13.72
C ARG A 73 12.89 1.66 -14.94
N LYS A 74 13.26 0.38 -15.09
CA LYS A 74 14.04 -0.12 -16.22
C LYS A 74 13.29 0.06 -17.54
N ASP A 75 12.02 -0.35 -17.56
CA ASP A 75 11.18 -0.25 -18.75
C ASP A 75 10.99 1.21 -19.20
N ASN A 76 10.76 2.13 -18.26
CA ASN A 76 10.57 3.54 -18.60
C ASN A 76 11.86 4.22 -19.06
N VAL A 77 13.01 3.88 -18.48
CA VAL A 77 14.30 4.43 -18.94
C VAL A 77 14.60 3.94 -20.36
N PHE A 78 14.32 2.66 -20.65
CA PHE A 78 14.51 2.08 -21.98
C PHE A 78 13.51 2.63 -23.02
N ALA A 79 12.24 2.76 -22.66
CA ALA A 79 11.22 3.33 -23.54
C ALA A 79 11.41 4.84 -23.78
N TYR A 80 12.01 5.57 -22.84
CA TYR A 80 12.42 6.97 -23.05
C TYR A 80 13.48 7.09 -24.15
N ASP A 81 14.40 6.13 -24.27
CA ASP A 81 15.42 6.11 -25.33
C ASP A 81 14.87 5.72 -26.70
N LEU A 82 13.85 4.86 -26.74
CA LEU A 82 13.26 4.39 -27.99
C LEU A 82 12.22 5.33 -28.57
N ASN A 83 11.28 5.84 -27.75
CA ASN A 83 10.21 6.72 -28.24
C ASN A 83 9.52 7.52 -27.11
N PRO A 84 9.99 8.75 -26.80
CA PRO A 84 9.53 9.51 -25.64
C PRO A 84 8.06 9.94 -25.73
N ALA A 85 7.53 10.20 -26.94
CA ALA A 85 6.14 10.60 -27.13
C ALA A 85 5.15 9.46 -26.86
N LYS A 86 5.56 8.21 -27.13
CA LYS A 86 4.74 7.02 -26.87
C LYS A 86 4.75 6.64 -25.39
N LEU A 87 5.83 6.94 -24.68
CA LEU A 87 5.96 6.74 -23.25
C LEU A 87 4.86 7.48 -22.48
N GLU A 88 4.64 8.76 -22.77
CA GLU A 88 3.68 9.60 -22.03
C GLU A 88 2.25 9.05 -22.12
N SER A 89 1.80 8.70 -23.32
CA SER A 89 0.45 8.16 -23.53
C SER A 89 0.25 6.79 -22.87
N GLN A 90 1.26 5.90 -22.93
CA GLN A 90 1.19 4.58 -22.29
C GLN A 90 1.28 4.67 -20.76
N GLU A 91 2.16 5.53 -20.23
CA GLU A 91 2.32 5.75 -18.80
C GLU A 91 1.08 6.41 -18.19
N MET A 92 0.45 7.35 -18.89
CA MET A 92 -0.81 7.97 -18.44
C MET A 92 -1.95 6.94 -18.33
N ALA A 93 -2.12 6.09 -19.33
CA ALA A 93 -3.12 5.02 -19.30
C ALA A 93 -2.83 4.02 -18.16
N ARG A 94 -1.56 3.67 -17.93
CA ARG A 94 -1.16 2.80 -16.83
C ARG A 94 -1.41 3.46 -15.47
N MET A 95 -1.04 4.72 -15.30
CA MET A 95 -1.22 5.46 -14.05
C MET A 95 -2.69 5.59 -13.68
N GLN A 96 -3.59 5.76 -14.66
CA GLN A 96 -5.03 5.72 -14.40
C GLN A 96 -5.52 4.36 -13.88
N LYS A 97 -5.02 3.24 -14.44
CA LYS A 97 -5.34 1.89 -13.94
C LYS A 97 -4.83 1.68 -12.52
N VAL A 98 -3.60 2.10 -12.23
CA VAL A 98 -3.00 2.02 -10.89
C VAL A 98 -3.78 2.88 -9.90
N LYS A 99 -4.16 4.11 -10.28
CA LYS A 99 -4.98 5.00 -9.45
C LYS A 99 -6.30 4.34 -9.08
N LYS A 100 -7.05 3.76 -10.03
CA LYS A 100 -8.30 3.05 -9.74
C LYS A 100 -8.11 1.91 -8.75
N ARG A 101 -7.07 1.07 -8.93
CA ARG A 101 -6.76 -0.04 -8.01
C ARG A 101 -6.41 0.47 -6.61
N LEU A 102 -5.61 1.53 -6.52
CA LEU A 102 -5.28 2.17 -5.24
C LEU A 102 -6.52 2.78 -4.57
N THR A 103 -7.42 3.42 -5.31
CA THR A 103 -8.67 3.95 -4.74
C THR A 103 -9.54 2.84 -4.16
N ILE A 104 -9.69 1.71 -4.87
CA ILE A 104 -10.45 0.56 -4.37
C ILE A 104 -9.79 0.00 -3.09
N LEU A 105 -8.47 -0.12 -3.08
CA LEU A 105 -7.72 -0.56 -1.90
C LEU A 105 -7.97 0.37 -0.70
N LEU A 106 -7.88 1.68 -0.91
CA LEU A 106 -8.03 2.68 0.14
C LEU A 106 -9.46 2.70 0.71
N ILE A 107 -10.47 2.52 -0.15
CA ILE A 107 -11.87 2.37 0.28
C ILE A 107 -12.04 1.09 1.10
N ALA A 108 -11.48 -0.03 0.63
CA ALA A 108 -11.52 -1.30 1.36
C ALA A 108 -10.86 -1.16 2.74
N GLU A 109 -9.67 -0.58 2.79
CA GLU A 109 -8.92 -0.34 4.02
C GLU A 109 -9.69 0.56 4.99
N ALA A 110 -10.26 1.66 4.50
CA ALA A 110 -11.12 2.54 5.30
C ALA A 110 -12.35 1.79 5.85
N SER A 111 -12.98 0.93 5.05
CA SER A 111 -14.13 0.13 5.50
C SER A 111 -13.76 -0.86 6.61
N PHE A 112 -12.59 -1.51 6.50
CA PHE A 112 -12.07 -2.40 7.54
C PHE A 112 -11.69 -1.62 8.80
N PHE A 113 -11.10 -0.44 8.66
CA PHE A 113 -10.74 0.41 9.79
C PHE A 113 -11.98 0.90 10.56
N VAL A 114 -13.01 1.35 9.84
CA VAL A 114 -14.30 1.72 10.44
C VAL A 114 -14.93 0.53 11.16
N THR A 115 -14.93 -0.65 10.54
CA THR A 115 -15.46 -1.88 11.16
C THR A 115 -14.70 -2.22 12.44
N ALA A 116 -13.37 -2.08 12.44
CA ALA A 116 -12.54 -2.29 13.62
C ALA A 116 -12.92 -1.31 14.74
N VAL A 117 -13.08 -0.02 14.45
CA VAL A 117 -13.47 0.99 15.45
C VAL A 117 -14.88 0.73 15.99
N VAL A 118 -15.84 0.37 15.13
CA VAL A 118 -17.21 0.03 15.55
C VAL A 118 -17.22 -1.19 16.47
N LEU A 119 -16.48 -2.26 16.12
CA LEU A 119 -16.32 -3.43 16.98
C LEU A 119 -15.72 -3.04 18.33
N LEU A 120 -14.70 -2.18 18.34
CA LEU A 120 -14.12 -1.68 19.58
C LEU A 120 -15.18 -0.98 20.45
N LEU A 121 -16.00 -0.09 19.88
CA LEU A 121 -17.04 0.64 20.62
C LEU A 121 -18.20 -0.24 21.11
N VAL A 122 -18.66 -1.20 20.30
CA VAL A 122 -19.76 -2.11 20.66
C VAL A 122 -19.33 -3.03 21.79
N TYR A 123 -18.13 -3.59 21.68
CA TYR A 123 -17.61 -4.43 22.74
C TYR A 123 -17.12 -3.60 23.93
N LYS A 124 -16.93 -2.27 23.87
CA LYS A 124 -16.54 -1.44 25.04
C LYS A 124 -17.60 -1.35 26.16
N LYS A 125 -18.76 -1.99 26.02
CA LYS A 125 -19.83 -2.05 27.04
C LYS A 125 -19.88 -3.41 27.68
#